data_AF-A0A223S092-F1
#
_entry.id   AF-A0A223S092-F1
#
_cell.length_a   1.000
_cell.length_b   1.000
_cell.length_c   1.000
_cell.angle_alpha   90.00
_cell.angle_beta   90.00
_cell.angle_gamma   90.00
#
_symmetry.space_group_name_H-M   'P 1'
#
loop_
_entity.id
_entity.type
_entity.pdbx_description
1 polymer ?
#
loop_
_entity_poly.entity_id
_entity_poly.type
_entity_poly.pdbx_seq_one_letter_code
_entity_poly.pdbx_strand_id
1 'polypeptide(L)'
;MAFESQIRHAAAAGRRRREPRETDHTRAHHLLHIYEDGQSQQADAQDRADAAVMVRRIANRHNCAGECESPEHAADVAWALEIMNALGLTEPAPPTTPKPERPRPAPTPPPIRRTKKPSTIPESLKRAPAPPPPEPRAYDVAELAAMPEARLDGVLSAAKAKKTGGKQRPGRRKPIAHGTPRGYKQHYYRGEKPCDPCRAAELAYQRDRRMKKHKNTAEVGRGE
;
A
#
# COMPACT_ATOMS: atom_id res chain seq x y z
N MET A 1 -0.76 -49.31 13.26
CA MET A 1 -1.59 -48.47 12.36
C MET A 1 -2.36 -47.34 13.08
N ALA A 2 -2.20 -47.11 14.39
CA ALA A 2 -2.95 -46.06 15.12
C ALA A 2 -2.32 -44.65 15.05
N PHE A 3 -1.05 -44.52 14.65
CA PHE A 3 -0.31 -43.25 14.70
C PHE A 3 -0.55 -42.34 13.48
N GLU A 4 -0.85 -42.90 12.31
CA GLU A 4 -1.17 -42.11 11.10
C GLU A 4 -2.53 -41.41 11.17
N SER A 5 -3.44 -41.90 12.02
CA SER A 5 -4.75 -41.26 12.25
C SER A 5 -4.62 -39.93 13.02
N GLN A 6 -3.68 -39.85 13.97
CA GLN A 6 -3.47 -38.65 14.78
C GLN A 6 -2.86 -37.49 13.97
N ILE A 7 -2.05 -37.78 12.95
CA ILE A 7 -1.45 -36.73 12.09
C ILE A 7 -2.51 -36.07 11.18
N ARG A 8 -3.54 -36.80 10.73
CA ARG A 8 -4.62 -36.22 9.92
C ARG A 8 -5.55 -35.30 10.73
N HIS A 9 -5.73 -35.55 12.02
CA HIS A 9 -6.53 -34.68 12.88
C HIS A 9 -5.83 -33.35 13.24
N ALA A 10 -4.49 -33.33 13.31
CA ALA A 10 -3.74 -32.09 13.58
C ALA A 10 -3.74 -31.10 12.40
N ALA A 11 -3.88 -31.58 11.16
CA ALA A 11 -3.91 -30.71 9.96
C ALA A 11 -5.25 -29.96 9.77
N ALA A 12 -6.34 -30.39 10.43
CA ALA A 12 -7.64 -29.73 10.35
C ALA A 12 -7.80 -28.56 11.34
N ALA A 13 -6.99 -28.49 12.40
CA ALA A 13 -7.09 -27.48 13.47
C ALA A 13 -6.37 -26.14 13.14
N GLY A 14 -5.64 -26.07 12.02
CA GLY A 14 -4.83 -24.88 11.64
C GLY A 14 -5.60 -23.74 10.96
N ARG A 15 -6.87 -23.93 10.60
CA ARG A 15 -7.73 -22.84 10.15
C ARG A 15 -8.39 -22.23 11.37
N ARG A 16 -7.71 -21.28 12.02
CA ARG A 16 -8.37 -20.34 12.94
C ARG A 16 -9.59 -19.81 12.19
N ARG A 17 -10.79 -20.20 12.61
CA ARG A 17 -12.01 -19.51 12.22
C ARG A 17 -11.75 -18.06 12.62
N ARG A 18 -11.58 -17.18 11.63
CA ARG A 18 -11.67 -15.75 11.92
C ARG A 18 -13.05 -15.60 12.51
N GLU A 19 -13.11 -15.28 13.80
CA GLU A 19 -14.36 -14.90 14.42
C GLU A 19 -15.02 -13.86 13.51
N PRO A 20 -16.35 -13.94 13.31
CA PRO A 20 -17.06 -12.93 12.55
C PRO A 20 -16.66 -11.59 13.15
N ARG A 21 -15.99 -10.76 12.34
CA ARG A 21 -15.63 -9.41 12.75
C ARG A 21 -16.93 -8.80 13.21
N GLU A 22 -16.99 -8.49 14.51
CA GLU A 22 -18.01 -7.63 15.09
C GLU A 22 -18.26 -6.52 14.07
N THR A 23 -19.46 -6.52 13.49
CA THR A 23 -19.74 -5.61 12.39
C THR A 23 -19.66 -4.21 12.96
N ASP A 24 -19.20 -3.25 12.16
CA ASP A 24 -19.10 -1.83 12.57
C ASP A 24 -20.42 -1.34 13.24
N HIS A 25 -21.54 -1.96 12.87
CA HIS A 25 -22.88 -1.73 13.40
C HIS A 25 -23.07 -2.21 14.85
N THR A 26 -22.64 -3.44 15.21
CA THR A 26 -22.77 -3.95 16.59
C THR A 26 -21.92 -3.14 17.56
N ARG A 27 -20.72 -2.74 17.12
CA ARG A 27 -19.84 -1.87 17.91
C ARG A 27 -20.41 -0.46 18.07
N ALA A 28 -21.06 0.09 17.05
CA ALA A 28 -21.76 1.37 17.15
C ALA A 28 -22.94 1.31 18.13
N HIS A 29 -23.74 0.23 18.10
CA HIS A 29 -24.85 0.02 19.02
C HIS A 29 -24.38 -0.10 20.48
N HIS A 30 -23.28 -0.82 20.72
CA HIS A 30 -22.70 -0.95 22.06
C HIS A 30 -22.18 0.39 22.60
N LEU A 31 -21.57 1.23 21.75
CA LEU A 31 -21.12 2.57 22.15
C LEU A 31 -22.28 3.51 22.50
N LEU A 32 -23.45 3.35 21.87
CA LEU A 32 -24.62 4.17 22.17
C LEU A 32 -25.34 3.76 23.45
N HIS A 33 -25.44 2.47 23.74
CA HIS A 33 -25.94 2.02 25.05
C HIS A 33 -25.10 2.58 26.21
N ILE A 34 -23.77 2.65 26.05
CA ILE A 34 -22.88 3.30 27.03
C ILE A 34 -23.19 4.80 27.20
N TYR A 35 -23.70 5.47 26.16
CA TYR A 35 -24.09 6.88 26.22
C TYR A 35 -25.48 7.12 26.84
N GLU A 36 -26.45 6.24 26.61
CA GLU A 36 -27.82 6.36 27.14
C GLU A 36 -27.92 6.10 28.64
N ASP A 37 -27.06 5.25 29.20
CA ASP A 37 -27.03 4.92 30.63
C ASP A 37 -26.51 6.07 31.53
N GLY A 38 -26.28 7.27 30.98
CA GLY A 38 -25.99 8.49 31.75
C GLY A 38 -24.64 8.49 32.49
N GLN A 39 -23.81 7.45 32.35
CA GLN A 39 -22.49 7.36 32.99
C GLN A 39 -21.39 8.14 32.25
N SER A 40 -21.72 8.83 31.15
CA SER A 40 -20.75 9.38 30.19
C SER A 40 -20.52 10.89 30.27
N GLN A 41 -20.80 11.55 31.40
CA GLN A 41 -20.35 12.95 31.57
C GLN A 41 -18.81 13.09 31.49
N GLN A 42 -18.07 11.98 31.60
CA GLN A 42 -16.62 11.90 31.43
C GLN A 42 -16.15 11.28 30.10
N ALA A 43 -17.03 11.03 29.13
CA ALA A 43 -16.53 10.66 27.80
C ALA A 43 -15.74 11.84 27.24
N ASP A 44 -14.42 11.65 27.13
CA ASP A 44 -13.48 12.68 26.74
C ASP A 44 -13.88 13.26 25.39
N ALA A 45 -13.54 14.53 25.14
CA ALA A 45 -13.80 15.19 23.86
C ALA A 45 -13.28 14.36 22.65
N GLN A 46 -12.27 13.52 22.88
CA GLN A 46 -11.71 12.60 21.90
C GLN A 46 -12.67 11.47 21.52
N ASP A 47 -13.38 10.86 22.48
CA ASP A 47 -14.34 9.78 22.21
C ASP A 47 -15.54 10.29 21.40
N ARG A 48 -15.98 11.51 21.69
CA ARG A 48 -17.03 12.20 20.90
C ARG A 48 -16.56 12.48 19.47
N ALA A 49 -15.30 12.91 19.31
CA ALA A 49 -14.72 13.15 17.99
C ALA A 49 -14.58 11.85 17.18
N ASP A 50 -14.17 10.76 17.83
CA ASP A 50 -14.00 9.46 17.18
C ASP A 50 -15.37 8.85 16.80
N ALA A 51 -16.40 8.99 17.65
CA ALA A 51 -17.77 8.62 17.32
C ALA A 51 -18.31 9.42 16.13
N ALA A 52 -18.09 10.74 16.08
CA ALA A 52 -18.48 11.58 14.95
C ALA A 52 -17.78 11.18 13.64
N VAL A 53 -16.48 10.85 13.70
CA VAL A 53 -15.73 10.34 12.53
C VAL A 53 -16.29 8.99 12.06
N MET A 54 -16.69 8.12 12.99
CA MET A 54 -17.29 6.82 12.67
C MET A 54 -18.66 6.98 12.00
N VAL A 55 -19.56 7.79 12.57
CA VAL A 55 -20.87 8.10 11.97
C VAL A 55 -20.70 8.72 10.58
N ARG A 56 -19.77 9.67 10.42
CA ARG A 56 -19.48 10.29 9.11
C ARG A 56 -18.90 9.31 8.10
N ARG A 57 -18.14 8.30 8.55
CA ARG A 57 -17.61 7.23 7.70
C ARG A 57 -18.73 6.27 7.27
N ILE A 58 -19.65 5.92 8.16
CA ILE A 58 -20.84 5.11 7.85
C ILE A 58 -21.70 5.89 6.84
N ALA A 59 -22.03 7.14 7.13
CA ALA A 59 -22.76 8.02 6.23
C ALA A 59 -22.09 8.11 4.85
N ASN A 60 -20.77 8.34 4.76
CA ASN A 60 -20.05 8.40 3.47
C ASN A 60 -19.95 7.04 2.75
N ARG A 61 -19.91 5.93 3.49
CA ARG A 61 -19.95 4.57 2.91
C ARG A 61 -21.31 4.31 2.27
N HIS A 62 -22.38 4.84 2.88
CA HIS A 62 -23.76 4.71 2.41
C HIS A 62 -24.26 5.89 1.57
N ASN A 63 -23.45 6.94 1.40
CA ASN A 63 -23.67 8.03 0.46
C ASN A 63 -23.34 7.55 -0.97
N CYS A 64 -24.01 6.47 -1.38
CA CYS A 64 -24.25 6.17 -2.77
C CYS A 64 -25.10 7.32 -3.28
N ALA A 65 -24.48 8.19 -4.06
CA ALA A 65 -25.14 9.29 -4.75
C ALA A 65 -26.23 8.73 -5.68
N GLY A 66 -27.46 8.59 -5.19
CA GLY A 66 -28.67 8.58 -6.00
C GLY A 66 -29.60 7.37 -5.92
N GLU A 67 -29.16 6.17 -5.54
CA GLU A 67 -29.97 4.94 -5.74
C GLU A 67 -29.77 3.88 -4.63
N CYS A 68 -29.93 4.25 -3.36
CA CYS A 68 -30.09 3.26 -2.30
C CYS A 68 -31.56 2.82 -2.25
N GLU A 69 -31.94 1.81 -3.03
CA GLU A 69 -33.33 1.28 -3.08
C GLU A 69 -33.72 0.40 -1.88
N SER A 70 -32.79 0.11 -0.96
CA SER A 70 -33.07 -0.73 0.20
C SER A 70 -33.68 0.09 1.35
N PRO A 71 -34.90 -0.24 1.80
CA PRO A 71 -35.58 0.50 2.88
C PRO A 71 -34.85 0.40 4.23
N GLU A 72 -34.06 -0.65 4.46
CA GLU A 72 -33.23 -0.81 5.66
C GLU A 72 -32.14 0.27 5.74
N HIS A 73 -31.53 0.62 4.60
CA HIS A 73 -30.50 1.66 4.55
C HIS A 73 -31.06 3.08 4.75
N ALA A 74 -32.32 3.30 4.37
CA ALA A 74 -32.97 4.59 4.59
C ALA A 74 -33.22 4.85 6.09
N ALA A 75 -33.57 3.82 6.85
CA ALA A 75 -33.73 3.89 8.30
C ALA A 75 -32.39 4.20 9.00
N ASP A 76 -31.31 3.52 8.59
CA ASP A 76 -29.96 3.76 9.14
C ASP A 76 -29.46 5.18 8.90
N VAL A 77 -29.72 5.73 7.70
CA VAL A 77 -29.33 7.10 7.35
C VAL A 77 -30.16 8.13 8.10
N ALA A 78 -31.47 7.90 8.23
CA ALA A 78 -32.37 8.77 8.99
C ALA A 78 -31.98 8.82 10.48
N TRP A 79 -31.70 7.66 11.07
CA TRP A 79 -31.24 7.55 12.46
C TRP A 79 -29.87 8.21 12.68
N ALA A 80 -28.91 8.02 11.77
CA ALA A 80 -27.61 8.69 11.85
C ALA A 80 -27.72 10.22 11.77
N LEU A 81 -28.66 10.75 10.96
CA LEU A 81 -28.94 12.18 10.87
C LEU A 81 -29.58 12.71 12.15
N GLU A 82 -30.48 11.95 12.77
CA GLU A 82 -31.11 12.31 14.05
C GLU A 82 -30.06 12.42 15.18
N ILE A 83 -29.12 11.47 15.27
CA ILE A 83 -28.00 11.52 16.22
C ILE A 83 -27.10 12.74 15.94
N MET A 84 -26.74 13.01 14.69
CA MET A 84 -25.90 14.18 14.37
C MET A 84 -26.58 15.50 14.71
N ASN A 85 -27.91 15.60 14.53
CA ASN A 85 -28.70 16.76 14.94
C ASN A 85 -28.76 16.91 16.46
N ALA A 86 -29.03 15.83 17.20
CA ALA A 86 -29.10 15.84 18.65
C ALA A 86 -27.75 16.26 19.29
N LEU A 87 -26.63 15.91 18.66
CA LEU A 87 -25.29 16.31 19.09
C LEU A 87 -24.87 17.72 18.63
N GLY A 88 -25.72 18.44 17.89
CA GLY A 88 -25.39 19.76 17.34
C GLY A 88 -24.23 19.74 16.32
N LEU A 89 -23.96 18.58 15.71
CA LEU A 89 -22.87 18.37 14.77
C LEU A 89 -23.26 18.67 13.32
N THR A 90 -24.51 19.06 13.08
CA THR A 90 -24.94 19.59 11.80
C THR A 90 -24.41 21.01 11.63
N GLU A 91 -23.13 21.09 11.24
CA GLU A 91 -22.57 22.33 10.74
C GLU A 91 -23.44 22.84 9.58
N PRO A 92 -23.78 24.14 9.53
CA PRO A 92 -24.50 24.71 8.42
C PRO A 92 -23.73 24.42 7.14
N ALA A 93 -24.44 23.99 6.09
CA ALA A 93 -23.84 23.69 4.80
C ALA A 93 -22.88 24.83 4.42
N PRO A 94 -21.60 24.52 4.15
CA PRO A 94 -20.64 25.58 3.86
C PRO A 94 -21.16 26.38 2.67
N PRO A 95 -21.03 27.72 2.67
CA PRO A 95 -21.49 28.54 1.56
C PRO A 95 -20.86 27.98 0.29
N THR A 96 -21.71 27.66 -0.68
CA THR A 96 -21.32 27.16 -1.99
C THR A 96 -20.60 28.27 -2.74
N THR A 97 -19.33 28.48 -2.40
CA THR A 97 -18.48 29.38 -3.17
C THR A 97 -18.34 28.77 -4.57
N PRO A 98 -18.61 29.55 -5.63
CA PRO A 98 -18.44 29.07 -6.99
C PRO A 98 -17.00 28.61 -7.15
N LYS A 99 -16.84 27.33 -7.48
CA LYS A 99 -15.55 26.67 -7.64
C LYS A 99 -14.73 27.51 -8.64
N PRO A 100 -13.56 28.05 -8.26
CA PRO A 100 -12.78 28.87 -9.17
C PRO A 100 -12.46 28.08 -10.42
N GLU A 101 -12.81 28.65 -11.57
CA GLU A 101 -12.51 28.08 -12.88
C GLU A 101 -11.00 27.84 -12.96
N ARG A 102 -10.60 26.56 -12.96
CA ARG A 102 -9.20 26.23 -13.13
C ARG A 102 -8.78 26.65 -14.55
N PRO A 103 -7.65 27.37 -14.70
CA PRO A 103 -7.14 27.66 -16.02
C PRO A 103 -6.92 26.36 -16.78
N ARG A 104 -7.40 26.32 -18.04
CA ARG A 104 -7.23 25.16 -18.90
C ARG A 104 -5.73 24.84 -19.00
N PRO A 105 -5.31 23.58 -18.78
CA PRO A 105 -3.91 23.21 -18.92
C PRO A 105 -3.47 23.45 -20.37
N ALA A 106 -2.26 24.00 -20.54
CA ALA A 106 -1.65 24.19 -21.85
C ALA A 106 -1.58 22.85 -22.61
N PRO A 107 -1.72 22.86 -23.94
CA PRO A 107 -1.61 21.65 -24.75
C PRO A 107 -0.24 21.01 -24.54
N THR A 108 -0.24 19.72 -24.22
CA THR A 108 1.01 18.96 -24.07
C THR A 108 1.71 18.87 -25.43
N PRO A 109 3.04 19.12 -25.50
CA PRO A 109 3.78 18.99 -26.74
C PRO A 109 3.73 17.53 -27.25
N PRO A 110 3.74 17.32 -28.57
CA PRO A 110 3.71 15.98 -29.15
C PRO A 110 4.93 15.18 -28.69
N PRO A 111 4.78 13.86 -28.47
CA PRO A 111 5.89 13.03 -28.05
C PRO A 111 6.98 13.02 -29.12
N ILE A 112 8.20 13.39 -28.74
CA ILE A 112 9.37 13.30 -29.63
C ILE A 112 9.54 11.83 -30.01
N ARG A 113 9.30 11.51 -31.29
CA ARG A 113 9.54 10.17 -31.85
C ARG A 113 11.04 9.88 -31.74
N ARG A 114 11.43 9.09 -30.73
CA ARG A 114 12.76 8.51 -30.65
C ARG A 114 12.90 7.55 -31.83
N THR A 115 13.63 7.97 -32.86
CA THR A 115 14.13 7.07 -33.89
C THR A 115 14.97 6.00 -33.18
N LYS A 116 14.50 4.75 -33.19
CA LYS A 116 15.29 3.59 -32.75
C LYS A 116 16.54 3.57 -33.63
N LYS A 117 17.69 4.01 -33.10
CA LYS A 117 18.96 3.71 -33.75
C LYS A 117 19.06 2.18 -33.80
N PRO A 118 19.29 1.57 -34.97
CA PRO A 118 19.58 0.15 -35.05
C PRO A 118 20.83 -0.11 -34.22
N SER A 119 20.65 -0.82 -33.11
CA SER A 119 21.75 -1.26 -32.25
C SER A 119 22.39 -2.48 -32.89
N THR A 120 23.09 -2.28 -34.00
CA THR A 120 23.97 -3.29 -34.57
C THR A 120 25.21 -3.31 -33.68
N ILE A 121 25.15 -4.07 -32.59
CA ILE A 121 26.36 -4.41 -31.83
C ILE A 121 27.17 -5.30 -32.78
N PRO A 122 28.40 -4.92 -33.16
CA PRO A 122 29.19 -5.74 -34.07
C PRO A 122 29.37 -7.13 -33.46
N GLU A 123 29.24 -8.16 -34.30
CA GLU A 123 29.34 -9.59 -33.94
C GLU A 123 30.60 -9.88 -33.12
N SER A 124 31.70 -9.16 -33.39
CA SER A 124 32.98 -9.25 -32.70
C SER A 124 32.96 -8.79 -31.23
N LEU A 125 31.93 -8.05 -30.79
CA LEU A 125 31.70 -7.68 -29.40
C LEU A 125 30.74 -8.64 -28.68
N LYS A 126 30.25 -9.69 -29.33
CA LYS A 126 29.61 -10.82 -28.63
C LYS A 126 30.70 -11.48 -27.79
N ARG A 127 30.79 -11.07 -26.53
CA ARG A 127 31.66 -11.70 -25.53
C ARG A 127 31.48 -13.21 -25.63
N ALA A 128 32.60 -13.93 -25.69
CA ALA A 128 32.59 -15.36 -25.45
C ALA A 128 31.73 -15.64 -24.20
N PRO A 129 30.92 -16.71 -24.22
CA PRO A 129 30.14 -17.09 -23.05
C PRO A 129 31.09 -17.12 -21.86
N ALA A 130 30.74 -16.39 -20.79
CA ALA A 130 31.53 -16.44 -19.57
C ALA A 130 31.72 -17.92 -19.20
N PRO A 131 32.91 -18.35 -18.78
CA PRO A 131 33.08 -19.70 -18.29
C PRO A 131 31.98 -19.96 -17.24
N PRO A 132 31.36 -21.15 -17.26
CA PRO A 132 30.35 -21.47 -16.27
C PRO A 132 30.95 -21.19 -14.88
N PRO A 133 30.20 -20.56 -13.97
CA PRO A 133 30.68 -20.37 -12.62
C PRO A 133 31.15 -21.73 -12.10
N PRO A 134 32.28 -21.80 -11.35
CA PRO A 134 32.71 -23.06 -10.78
C PRO A 134 31.54 -23.66 -10.03
N GLU A 135 31.28 -24.95 -10.27
CA GLU A 135 30.19 -25.63 -9.58
C GLU A 135 30.36 -25.43 -8.08
N PRO A 136 29.28 -25.07 -7.36
CA PRO A 136 29.37 -24.95 -5.92
C PRO A 136 29.83 -26.30 -5.39
N ARG A 137 31.06 -26.36 -4.87
CA ARG A 137 31.56 -27.56 -4.20
C ARG A 137 30.55 -27.87 -3.09
N ALA A 138 29.87 -29.00 -3.22
CA ALA A 138 29.14 -29.59 -2.11
C ALA A 138 30.20 -29.97 -1.07
N TYR A 139 30.36 -29.11 -0.06
CA TYR A 139 31.20 -29.46 1.08
C TYR A 139 30.54 -30.66 1.76
N ASP A 140 31.30 -31.72 2.00
CA ASP A 140 30.82 -32.86 2.76
C ASP A 140 30.49 -32.40 4.19
N VAL A 141 29.37 -32.88 4.72
CA VAL A 141 28.89 -32.51 6.06
C VAL A 141 29.94 -32.89 7.12
N ALA A 142 30.70 -33.97 6.88
CA ALA A 142 31.81 -34.38 7.73
C ALA A 142 32.99 -33.39 7.69
N GLU A 143 33.29 -32.83 6.53
CA GLU A 143 34.36 -31.84 6.36
C GLU A 143 34.00 -30.51 7.03
N LEU A 144 32.73 -30.11 6.97
CA LEU A 144 32.20 -28.95 7.70
C LEU A 144 32.27 -29.10 9.22
N ALA A 145 32.06 -30.31 9.76
CA ALA A 145 32.12 -30.59 11.19
C ALA A 145 33.56 -30.60 11.74
N ALA A 146 34.56 -30.87 10.89
CA ALA A 146 35.97 -30.86 11.25
C ALA A 146 36.63 -29.46 11.14
N MET A 147 35.91 -28.45 10.66
CA MET A 147 36.43 -27.09 10.59
C MET A 147 36.49 -26.45 11.98
N PRO A 148 37.62 -25.84 12.38
CA PRO A 148 37.70 -25.10 13.64
C PRO A 148 36.69 -23.94 13.63
N GLU A 149 36.00 -23.73 14.75
CA GLU A 149 34.89 -22.75 14.87
C GLU A 149 35.25 -21.35 14.35
N ALA A 150 36.50 -20.91 14.54
CA ALA A 150 37.01 -19.63 14.04
C ALA A 150 36.90 -19.45 12.51
N ARG A 151 36.83 -20.56 11.75
CA ARG A 151 36.72 -20.54 10.29
C ARG A 151 35.26 -20.43 9.82
N LEU A 152 34.30 -20.92 10.61
CA LEU A 152 32.87 -20.82 10.31
C LEU A 152 32.36 -19.38 10.39
N ASP A 153 32.86 -18.59 11.36
CA ASP A 153 32.52 -17.17 11.48
C ASP A 153 32.98 -16.34 10.27
N GLY A 154 34.13 -16.68 9.69
CA GLY A 154 34.63 -16.07 8.47
C GLY A 154 33.75 -16.38 7.25
N VAL A 155 33.27 -17.62 7.11
CA VAL A 155 32.39 -18.03 6.00
C VAL A 155 31.00 -17.42 6.14
N LEU A 156 30.42 -17.40 7.34
CA LEU A 156 29.13 -16.77 7.60
C LEU A 156 29.20 -15.24 7.41
N SER A 157 30.29 -14.60 7.82
CA SER A 157 30.52 -13.18 7.57
C SER A 157 30.69 -12.87 6.08
N ALA A 158 31.41 -13.70 5.33
CA ALA A 158 31.57 -13.55 3.88
C ALA A 158 30.25 -13.79 3.12
N ALA A 159 29.43 -14.74 3.56
CA ALA A 159 28.09 -14.98 3.02
C ALA A 159 27.14 -13.80 3.30
N LYS A 160 27.20 -13.21 4.51
CA LYS A 160 26.46 -11.98 4.85
C LYS A 160 26.93 -10.78 4.02
N ALA A 161 28.24 -10.63 3.82
CA ALA A 161 28.83 -9.54 3.03
C ALA A 161 28.44 -9.58 1.55
N LYS A 162 28.31 -10.78 0.96
CA LYS A 162 27.83 -10.94 -0.43
C LYS A 162 26.33 -10.67 -0.57
N LYS A 163 25.52 -10.94 0.46
CA LYS A 163 24.06 -10.75 0.40
C LYS A 163 23.64 -9.29 0.48
N THR A 164 24.46 -8.43 1.07
CA THR A 164 24.34 -6.97 0.92
C THR A 164 24.95 -6.58 -0.42
N GLY A 165 24.20 -6.74 -1.51
CA GLY A 165 24.64 -6.36 -2.87
C GLY A 165 25.46 -5.07 -2.82
N GLY A 166 26.74 -5.19 -3.19
CA GLY A 166 27.79 -4.25 -2.81
C GLY A 166 27.29 -2.81 -2.85
N LYS A 167 27.27 -2.16 -1.68
CA LYS A 167 26.92 -0.74 -1.55
C LYS A 167 27.68 -0.01 -2.65
N GLN A 168 26.97 0.50 -3.65
CA GLN A 168 27.62 1.19 -4.76
C GLN A 168 28.56 2.23 -4.16
N ARG A 169 29.86 2.13 -4.51
CA ARG A 169 30.90 3.01 -3.96
C ARG A 169 30.36 4.46 -4.02
N PRO A 170 30.38 5.21 -2.91
CA PRO A 170 29.68 6.49 -2.79
C PRO A 170 30.05 7.53 -3.88
N GLY A 171 31.19 7.36 -4.55
CA GLY A 171 31.71 8.30 -5.55
C GLY A 171 31.10 8.30 -6.95
N ARG A 172 30.07 7.50 -7.28
CA ARG A 172 29.42 7.54 -8.63
C ARG A 172 27.92 7.81 -8.62
N ARG A 173 27.40 8.45 -7.57
CA ARG A 173 25.98 8.83 -7.56
C ARG A 173 25.73 9.96 -8.55
N LYS A 174 24.94 9.68 -9.59
CA LYS A 174 24.53 10.67 -10.59
C LYS A 174 23.77 11.83 -9.93
N PRO A 175 23.90 13.07 -10.43
CA PRO A 175 23.08 14.19 -9.98
C PRO A 175 21.58 13.85 -10.00
N ILE A 176 20.82 14.38 -9.04
CA ILE A 176 19.38 14.12 -8.94
C ILE A 176 18.64 14.97 -9.97
N ALA A 177 17.85 14.33 -10.83
CA ALA A 177 16.96 15.05 -11.75
C ALA A 177 15.67 15.45 -11.02
N HIS A 178 15.63 16.68 -10.51
CA HIS A 178 14.47 17.21 -9.78
C HIS A 178 13.22 17.38 -10.67
N GLY A 179 12.04 17.42 -10.05
CA GLY A 179 10.77 17.56 -10.79
C GLY A 179 10.33 16.29 -11.52
N THR A 180 10.92 15.14 -11.21
CA THR A 180 10.58 13.85 -11.83
C THR A 180 10.28 12.78 -10.76
N PRO A 181 9.47 11.75 -11.07
CA PRO A 181 9.26 10.61 -10.17
C PRO A 181 10.57 9.87 -9.85
N ARG A 182 11.51 9.87 -10.80
CA ARG A 182 12.85 9.30 -10.60
C ARG A 182 13.65 10.10 -9.58
N GLY A 183 13.56 11.42 -9.60
CA GLY A 183 14.16 12.30 -8.61
C GLY A 183 13.63 12.03 -7.21
N TYR A 184 12.31 11.85 -7.04
CA TYR A 184 11.72 11.46 -5.75
C TYR A 184 12.30 10.16 -5.19
N LYS A 185 12.40 9.13 -6.03
CA LYS A 185 13.00 7.84 -5.63
C LYS A 185 14.48 7.98 -5.27
N GLN A 186 15.22 8.83 -5.98
CA GLN A 186 16.62 9.11 -5.65
C GLN A 186 16.76 9.78 -4.29
N HIS A 187 15.90 10.75 -3.94
CA HIS A 187 15.83 11.33 -2.60
C HIS A 187 15.61 10.25 -1.54
N TYR A 188 14.62 9.38 -1.75
CA TYR A 188 14.31 8.27 -0.86
C TYR A 188 15.49 7.30 -0.68
N TYR A 189 16.14 6.87 -1.78
CA TYR A 189 17.30 5.96 -1.71
C TYR A 189 18.53 6.59 -1.05
N ARG A 190 18.65 7.92 -1.09
CA ARG A 190 19.71 8.65 -0.40
C ARG A 190 19.38 8.96 1.06
N GLY A 191 18.11 8.80 1.47
CA GLY A 191 17.64 9.19 2.81
C GLY A 191 17.46 10.70 2.96
N GLU A 192 17.39 11.44 1.85
CA GLU A 192 17.19 12.89 1.84
C GLU A 192 15.69 13.23 1.79
N LYS A 193 15.29 14.36 2.39
CA LYS A 193 13.90 14.83 2.31
C LYS A 193 13.59 15.24 0.86
N PRO A 194 12.57 14.67 0.21
CA PRO A 194 12.24 15.04 -1.16
C PRO A 194 11.78 16.50 -1.24
N CYS A 195 12.36 17.25 -2.16
CA CYS A 195 11.92 18.61 -2.49
C CYS A 195 10.51 18.62 -3.10
N ASP A 196 9.81 19.74 -2.97
CA ASP A 196 8.43 19.93 -3.46
C ASP A 196 8.20 19.54 -4.93
N PRO A 197 9.06 19.91 -5.91
CA PRO A 197 8.82 19.52 -7.30
C PRO A 197 8.90 18.00 -7.51
N CYS A 198 9.78 17.31 -6.80
CA CYS A 198 9.85 15.83 -6.82
C CYS A 198 8.61 15.20 -6.20
N ARG A 199 8.11 15.76 -5.09
CA ARG A 199 6.89 15.28 -4.42
C ARG A 199 5.67 15.45 -5.32
N ALA A 200 5.51 16.61 -5.94
CA ALA A 200 4.43 16.87 -6.89
C ALA A 200 4.47 15.92 -8.10
N ALA A 201 5.66 15.67 -8.64
CA ALA A 201 5.84 14.75 -9.77
C ALA A 201 5.49 13.29 -9.41
N GLU A 202 5.88 12.80 -8.23
CA GLU A 202 5.50 11.46 -7.77
C GLU A 202 3.99 11.34 -7.56
N LEU A 203 3.34 12.37 -6.98
CA LEU A 203 1.88 12.39 -6.82
C LEU A 203 1.15 12.34 -8.16
N ALA A 204 1.60 13.12 -9.16
CA ALA A 204 1.05 13.06 -10.50
C ALA A 204 1.21 11.66 -11.12
N TYR A 205 2.41 11.09 -11.03
CA TYR A 205 2.68 9.73 -11.51
C TYR A 205 1.79 8.67 -10.84
N GLN A 206 1.55 8.76 -9.53
CA GLN A 206 0.68 7.83 -8.82
C GLN A 206 -0.78 7.96 -9.24
N ARG A 207 -1.28 9.18 -9.47
CA ARG A 207 -2.64 9.39 -10.00
C ARG A 207 -2.80 8.73 -11.36
N ASP A 208 -1.87 8.97 -12.29
CA ASP A 208 -1.90 8.36 -13.62
C ASP A 208 -1.88 6.83 -13.57
N ARG A 209 -1.05 6.27 -12.68
CA ARG A 209 -0.95 4.82 -12.51
C ARG A 209 -2.26 4.23 -11.97
N ARG A 210 -2.94 4.90 -11.03
CA ARG A 210 -4.25 4.48 -10.52
C ARG A 210 -5.31 4.52 -11.63
N MET A 211 -5.37 5.61 -12.40
CA MET A 211 -6.30 5.74 -13.53
C MET A 211 -6.12 4.60 -14.55
N LYS A 212 -4.87 4.26 -14.90
CA LYS A 212 -4.58 3.12 -15.78
C LYS A 212 -5.04 1.78 -15.20
N LYS A 213 -4.85 1.57 -13.90
CA LYS A 213 -5.31 0.34 -13.24
C LYS A 213 -6.84 0.22 -13.33
N HIS A 214 -7.58 1.30 -13.06
CA HIS A 214 -9.04 1.31 -13.15
C HIS A 214 -9.54 1.09 -14.58
N LYS A 215 -8.87 1.67 -15.57
CA LYS A 215 -9.18 1.42 -16.99
C LYS A 215 -9.01 -0.05 -17.34
N ASN A 216 -7.89 -0.65 -16.95
CA ASN A 216 -7.62 -2.06 -17.23
C ASN A 216 -8.64 -2.99 -16.56
N THR A 217 -9.04 -2.71 -15.30
CA THR A 217 -10.06 -3.52 -14.62
C THR A 217 -11.44 -3.38 -15.26
N ALA A 218 -11.78 -2.19 -15.76
CA ALA A 218 -13.05 -1.94 -16.46
C ALA A 218 -13.11 -2.55 -17.87
N GLU A 219 -11.96 -2.84 -18.48
CA GLU A 219 -11.88 -3.57 -19.76
C GLU A 219 -11.95 -5.08 -19.54
N VAL A 220 -11.29 -5.62 -18.50
CA VAL A 220 -11.31 -7.05 -18.18
C VAL A 220 -12.71 -7.54 -17.75
N GLY A 221 -13.46 -6.74 -16.98
CA GLY A 221 -14.79 -7.13 -16.49
C GLY A 221 -15.94 -7.01 -17.50
N ARG A 222 -15.69 -6.63 -18.76
CA ARG A 222 -16.73 -6.49 -19.81
C ARG A 222 -16.79 -7.65 -20.80
N GLY A 223 -15.99 -8.69 -20.59
CA GLY A 223 -15.85 -9.83 -21.50
C GLY A 223 -16.35 -11.18 -20.96
N GLU A 224 -17.13 -11.18 -19.87
CA GLU A 224 -17.73 -12.39 -19.27
C GLU A 224 -19.25 -12.42 -19.50
#